data_AF-A0A4P9YYN3-F1
#
_entry.id   AF-A0A4P9YYN3-F1
#
_cell.length_a   1.000
_cell.length_b   1.000
_cell.length_c   1.000
_cell.angle_alpha   90.00
_cell.angle_beta   90.00
_cell.angle_gamma   90.00
#
_symmetry.space_group_name_H-M   'P 1'
#
loop_
_entity.id
_entity.type
_entity.pdbx_description
1 polymer ?
#
loop_
_entity_poly.entity_id
_entity_poly.type
_entity_poly.pdbx_seq_one_letter_code
_entity_poly.pdbx_strand_id
1 'polypeptide(L)'
;RWLRYAGYTLVGSSIWGLCLLFAFNQQRLNSSVMSGALFAVQHDPAVIALLGDNIQLHKQFAWLPHPLVLGTLNQLHGQVDLAFYIAGSEGK
;
A
#
# COMPACT_ATOMS: atom_id res chain seq x y z
N ARG A 1 -9.24 -12.11 38.56
CA ARG A 1 -8.77 -10.70 38.44
C ARG A 1 -7.68 -10.51 37.39
N TRP A 2 -6.61 -11.32 37.38
CA TRP A 2 -5.50 -11.25 36.42
C TRP A 2 -5.88 -11.46 34.94
N LEU A 3 -6.81 -12.39 34.66
CA LEU A 3 -7.34 -12.65 33.31
C LEU A 3 -7.90 -11.41 32.59
N ARG A 4 -8.49 -10.46 33.33
CA ARG A 4 -9.02 -9.23 32.75
C ARG A 4 -7.91 -8.28 32.27
N TYR A 5 -6.84 -8.15 33.05
CA TYR A 5 -5.68 -7.35 32.66
C TYR A 5 -4.91 -7.99 31.49
N ALA A 6 -4.82 -9.32 31.46
CA ALA A 6 -4.33 -10.05 30.30
C ALA A 6 -5.17 -9.77 29.06
N GLY A 7 -6.51 -9.73 29.21
CA GLY A 7 -7.41 -9.34 28.11
C GLY A 7 -7.15 -7.93 27.58
N TYR A 8 -7.06 -6.93 28.47
CA TYR A 8 -6.82 -5.54 28.05
C TYR A 8 -5.47 -5.31 27.39
N THR A 9 -4.42 -5.97 27.87
CA THR A 9 -3.08 -5.86 27.27
C THR A 9 -3.04 -6.47 25.88
N LEU A 10 -3.64 -7.65 25.68
CA LEU A 10 -3.75 -8.27 24.35
C LEU A 10 -4.52 -7.40 23.36
N VAL A 11 -5.65 -6.81 23.79
CA VAL A 11 -6.43 -5.91 22.94
C VAL A 11 -5.62 -4.65 22.59
N GLY A 12 -4.97 -4.05 23.58
CA GLY A 12 -4.14 -2.85 23.38
C GLY A 12 -2.99 -3.10 22.41
N SER A 13 -2.22 -4.18 22.60
CA SER A 13 -1.13 -4.55 21.71
C SER A 13 -1.60 -4.87 20.29
N SER A 14 -2.77 -5.50 20.15
CA SER A 14 -3.34 -5.81 18.83
C SER A 14 -3.76 -4.55 18.09
N ILE A 15 -4.46 -3.63 18.76
CA ILE A 15 -4.84 -2.33 18.18
C ILE A 15 -3.59 -1.56 17.77
N TRP A 16 -2.58 -1.51 18.63
CA TRP A 16 -1.33 -0.82 18.33
C TRP A 16 -0.59 -1.43 17.14
N GLY A 17 -0.53 -2.76 17.06
CA GLY A 17 0.04 -3.48 15.92
C GLY A 17 -0.69 -3.15 14.61
N LEU A 18 -2.03 -3.11 14.62
CA LEU A 18 -2.82 -2.70 13.46
C LEU A 18 -2.55 -1.24 13.05
N CYS A 19 -2.44 -0.33 14.03
CA CYS A 19 -2.08 1.06 13.75
C CYS A 19 -0.71 1.18 13.11
N LEU A 20 0.29 0.41 13.54
CA LEU A 20 1.62 0.41 12.94
C LEU A 20 1.60 -0.08 11.50
N LEU A 21 0.89 -1.18 11.22
CA LEU A 21 0.75 -1.68 9.85
C LEU A 21 0.12 -0.63 8.94
N PHE A 22 -0.91 0.07 9.42
CA PHE A 22 -1.54 1.16 8.69
C PHE A 22 -0.58 2.33 8.45
N ALA A 23 0.15 2.76 9.49
CA ALA A 23 1.11 3.85 9.39
C ALA A 23 2.24 3.54 8.40
N PHE A 24 2.81 2.33 8.44
CA PHE A 24 3.84 1.92 7.48
C PHE A 24 3.32 1.85 6.05
N ASN A 25 2.09 1.39 5.83
CA ASN A 25 1.48 1.42 4.51
C ASN A 25 1.35 2.86 3.99
N GLN A 26 0.92 3.80 4.85
CA GLN A 26 0.83 5.20 4.48
C GLN A 26 2.18 5.84 4.19
N GLN A 27 3.22 5.49 4.95
CA GLN A 27 4.58 5.94 4.65
C GLN A 27 5.04 5.48 3.27
N ARG A 28 4.70 4.23 2.88
CA ARG A 28 5.04 3.70 1.56
C ARG A 28 4.32 4.42 0.43
N LEU A 29 3.02 4.66 0.60
CA LEU A 29 2.20 5.38 -0.38
C LEU A 29 2.68 6.81 -0.63
N ASN A 30 3.13 7.51 0.42
CA ASN A 30 3.62 8.88 0.33
C ASN A 30 5.11 8.97 -0.04
N SER A 31 5.76 7.85 -0.40
CA SER A 31 7.17 7.86 -0.81
C SER A 31 7.33 8.38 -2.23
N SER A 32 8.42 9.11 -2.49
CA SER A 32 8.76 9.60 -3.84
C SER A 32 8.94 8.48 -4.85
N VAL A 33 9.43 7.32 -4.39
CA VAL A 33 9.63 6.14 -5.25
C VAL A 33 8.30 5.58 -5.73
N MET A 34 7.28 5.55 -4.86
CA MET A 34 5.94 5.12 -5.23
C MET A 34 5.34 6.05 -6.30
N SER A 35 5.44 7.38 -6.08
CA SER A 35 4.96 8.35 -7.07
C SER A 35 5.70 8.24 -8.40
N GLY A 36 7.02 8.03 -8.38
CA GLY A 36 7.82 7.83 -9.60
C GLY A 36 7.47 6.53 -10.32
N ALA A 37 7.27 5.43 -9.59
CA ALA A 37 6.86 4.15 -10.17
C ALA A 37 5.47 4.24 -10.80
N LEU A 38 4.51 4.87 -10.11
CA LEU A 38 3.17 5.09 -10.66
C LEU A 38 3.21 5.98 -11.91
N PHE A 39 4.02 7.04 -11.89
CA PHE A 39 4.19 7.92 -13.05
C PHE A 39 4.77 7.16 -14.26
N ALA A 40 5.78 6.31 -14.04
CA ALA A 40 6.36 5.50 -15.10
C ALA A 40 5.33 4.55 -15.72
N VAL A 41 4.52 3.88 -14.89
CA VAL A 41 3.45 2.99 -15.32
C VAL A 41 2.34 3.73 -16.07
N GLN A 42 1.97 4.93 -15.62
CA GLN A 42 0.93 5.76 -16.25
C GLN A 42 1.29 6.22 -17.67
N HIS A 43 2.58 6.33 -17.98
CA HIS A 43 3.07 6.81 -19.26
C HIS A 43 3.63 5.69 -20.15
N ASP A 44 3.58 4.44 -19.69
CA ASP A 44 4.04 3.31 -20.47
C ASP A 44 3.01 2.95 -21.56
N PRO A 45 3.38 3.03 -22.85
CA PRO A 45 2.45 2.74 -23.94
C PRO A 45 1.92 1.31 -23.91
N ALA A 46 2.66 0.34 -23.38
CA ALA A 46 2.20 -1.04 -23.25
C ALA A 46 1.12 -1.17 -22.16
N VAL A 47 1.24 -0.42 -21.07
CA VAL A 47 0.24 -0.42 -19.99
C VAL A 47 -1.02 0.30 -20.46
N ILE A 48 -0.89 1.45 -21.11
CA ILE A 48 -2.03 2.20 -21.67
C ILE A 48 -2.79 1.35 -22.70
N ALA A 49 -2.09 0.59 -23.55
CA ALA A 49 -2.73 -0.29 -24.52
C ALA A 49 -3.56 -1.42 -23.88
N LEU A 50 -3.25 -1.82 -22.63
CA LEU A 50 -3.92 -2.90 -21.92
C LEU A 50 -5.00 -2.42 -20.93
N LEU A 51 -4.70 -1.36 -20.16
CA LEU A 51 -5.59 -0.84 -19.10
C LEU A 51 -6.42 0.36 -19.56
N GLY A 52 -6.11 0.95 -20.72
CA GLY A 52 -6.73 2.15 -21.22
C GLY A 52 -6.16 3.41 -20.59
N ASP A 53 -6.99 4.44 -20.56
CA ASP A 53 -6.62 5.77 -20.09
C ASP A 53 -6.84 5.91 -18.57
N ASN A 54 -6.29 6.96 -17.97
CA ASN A 54 -6.49 7.29 -16.55
C ASN A 54 -6.05 6.19 -15.56
N ILE A 55 -4.85 5.64 -15.72
CA ILE A 55 -4.31 4.61 -14.83
C ILE A 55 -4.13 5.18 -13.40
N GLN A 56 -4.78 4.56 -12.42
CA GLN A 56 -4.72 4.93 -11.00
C GLN A 56 -4.38 3.73 -10.12
N LEU A 57 -4.02 4.00 -8.86
CA LEU A 57 -3.84 2.93 -7.87
C LEU A 57 -5.16 2.23 -7.57
N HIS A 58 -5.15 0.92 -7.73
CA HIS A 58 -6.28 0.08 -7.42
C HIS A 58 -6.30 -0.37 -5.96
N LYS A 59 -7.47 -0.30 -5.33
CA LYS A 59 -7.68 -0.88 -4.00
C LYS A 59 -7.91 -2.38 -4.13
N GLN A 60 -6.98 -3.18 -3.63
CA GLN A 60 -7.15 -4.64 -3.56
C GLN A 60 -8.40 -5.06 -2.78
N PHE A 61 -8.73 -4.32 -1.71
CA PHE A 61 -9.93 -4.56 -0.90
C PHE A 61 -10.77 -3.29 -0.79
N ALA A 62 -12.06 -3.39 -1.11
CA ALA A 62 -12.98 -2.25 -1.13
C ALA A 62 -13.20 -1.60 0.26
N TRP A 63 -13.06 -2.38 1.34
CA TRP A 63 -13.22 -1.90 2.72
C TRP A 63 -11.98 -1.19 3.29
N LEU A 64 -10.84 -1.23 2.59
CA LEU A 64 -9.64 -0.53 3.02
C LEU A 64 -9.71 0.97 2.62
N PRO A 65 -9.37 1.89 3.54
CA PRO A 65 -9.40 3.31 3.26
C PRO A 65 -8.37 3.70 2.19
N HIS A 66 -7.21 3.05 2.17
CA HIS A 66 -6.13 3.27 1.22
C HIS A 66 -5.68 1.96 0.55
N PRO A 67 -5.14 2.01 -0.68
CA PRO A 67 -4.59 0.83 -1.34
C PRO A 67 -3.41 0.26 -0.55
N LEU A 68 -3.26 -1.06 -0.55
CA LEU A 68 -2.15 -1.72 0.11
C LEU A 68 -0.95 -1.75 -0.83
N VAL A 69 0.20 -1.32 -0.31
CA VAL A 69 1.50 -1.42 -0.99
C VAL A 69 2.35 -2.42 -0.23
N LEU A 70 2.51 -3.58 -0.86
CA LEU A 70 3.31 -4.69 -0.37
C LEU A 70 4.77 -4.47 -0.74
N GLY A 71 5.67 -5.17 -0.05
CA GLY A 71 7.11 -5.12 -0.31
C GLY A 71 7.90 -4.41 0.78
N THR A 72 9.11 -3.97 0.44
CA THR A 72 10.07 -3.36 1.36
C THR A 72 10.63 -2.07 0.78
N LEU A 73 10.55 -1.00 1.58
CA LEU A 73 11.27 0.24 1.32
C LEU A 73 12.51 0.29 2.20
N ASN A 74 13.70 0.22 1.61
CA ASN A 74 14.93 0.48 2.33
C ASN A 74 15.79 1.45 1.51
N GLN A 75 15.96 2.67 1.99
CA GLN A 75 16.74 3.68 1.28
C GLN A 75 17.72 4.46 2.16
N LEU A 76 18.99 4.15 1.94
CA LEU A 76 20.05 5.08 1.52
C LEU A 76 21.00 4.23 0.63
N HIS A 77 20.63 4.03 -0.65
CA HIS A 77 21.35 3.25 -1.68
C HIS A 77 21.34 1.69 -1.65
N GLY A 78 20.50 0.97 -0.92
CA GLY A 78 19.12 0.74 -1.34
C GLY A 78 18.78 -0.75 -1.53
N GLN A 79 17.50 -1.08 -1.35
CA GLN A 79 16.78 -2.16 -2.03
C GLN A 79 15.31 -1.73 -1.99
N VAL A 80 14.68 -1.57 -3.15
CA VAL A 80 13.27 -1.19 -3.25
C VAL A 80 12.54 -2.31 -3.95
N ASP A 81 11.63 -2.94 -3.21
CA ASP A 81 10.68 -3.90 -3.74
C ASP A 81 9.28 -3.39 -3.39
N LEU A 82 8.48 -3.09 -4.40
CA LEU A 82 7.14 -2.54 -4.24
C LEU A 82 6.17 -3.30 -5.14
N ALA A 83 5.11 -3.80 -4.54
CA ALA A 83 4.00 -4.41 -5.24
C ALA A 83 2.71 -3.65 -4.92
N PHE A 84 2.05 -3.18 -5.97
CA PHE A 84 0.80 -2.43 -5.90
C PHE A 84 -0.08 -2.77 -7.09
N TYR A 85 -1.39 -2.64 -6.91
CA TYR A 85 -2.36 -2.87 -7.96
C TYR A 85 -2.69 -1.54 -8.65
N ILE A 86 -2.91 -1.61 -9.96
CA ILE A 86 -3.30 -0.47 -10.80
C ILE A 86 -4.61 -0.79 -11.53
N ALA A 87 -5.41 0.20 -11.84
CA ALA A 87 -6.61 0.06 -12.65
C ALA A 87 -6.74 1.26 -13.58
N GLY A 88 -7.19 1.02 -14.80
CA GLY A 88 -7.46 2.06 -15.81
C GLY A 88 -8.93 2.04 -16.22
N SER A 89 -9.27 2.80 -17.26
CA SER A 89 -10.64 2.91 -17.77
C SER A 89 -11.19 1.60 -18.32
N GLU A 90 -10.32 0.72 -18.84
CA GLU A 90 -10.71 -0.51 -19.54
C GLU A 90 -10.61 -1.76 -18.62
N GLY A 91 -9.98 -1.66 -17.44
CA GLY A 91 -9.76 -2.83 -16.60
C GLY A 91 -9.01 -2.60 -15.27
N LYS A 92 -8.85 -3.68 -14.51
CA LYS A 92 -8.13 -3.76 -13.23
C LYS A 92 -7.01 -4.78 -13.31
#